data_AF-A0A5B8MMD3-F1
#
_entry.id   AF-A0A5B8MMD3-F1
#
_cell.length_a   1.000
_cell.length_b   1.000
_cell.length_c   1.000
_cell.angle_alpha   90.00
_cell.angle_beta   90.00
_cell.angle_gamma   90.00
#
_symmetry.space_group_name_H-M   'P 1'
#
loop_
_entity.id
_entity.type
_entity.pdbx_description
1 polymer ?
#
loop_
_entity_poly.entity_id
_entity_poly.type
_entity_poly.pdbx_seq_one_letter_code
_entity_poly.pdbx_strand_id
1 'polypeptide(L)'
;MRGQVGMALGRNVGCARPVRRAAPFTTGRRTVAARAATTDMGALRKLSDAQLDAQVKESKTEIIKLEMKKASRQEFKPHEIKVHKKKVAQLLTVKREREIEQGVSKRESRRAEKNAALDKYKKQLQQANIVIQRPKSTKLRWQKREAARAAASEK
;
A
#
# COMPACT_ATOMS: atom_id res chain seq x y z
N MET A 1 -5.25 54.69 8.73
CA MET A 1 -4.11 54.50 7.83
C MET A 1 -4.10 53.04 7.37
N ARG A 2 -4.56 52.74 6.15
CA ARG A 2 -4.57 51.38 5.60
C ARG A 2 -3.33 51.24 4.72
N GLY A 3 -2.33 50.49 5.19
CA GLY A 3 -1.12 50.20 4.45
C GLY A 3 -1.42 49.21 3.32
N GLN A 4 -1.33 49.71 2.09
CA GLN A 4 -1.47 48.96 0.86
C GLN A 4 -0.15 48.22 0.61
N VAL A 5 -0.11 46.91 0.87
CA VAL A 5 1.05 46.08 0.57
C VAL A 5 0.90 45.59 -0.87
N GLY A 6 1.64 46.23 -1.79
CA GLY A 6 1.70 45.85 -3.19
C GLY A 6 2.32 44.47 -3.36
N MET A 7 1.52 43.50 -3.83
CA MET A 7 2.01 42.23 -4.34
C MET A 7 2.77 42.47 -5.65
N ALA A 8 4.10 42.42 -5.59
CA ALA A 8 4.94 42.32 -6.78
C ALA A 8 4.77 40.93 -7.40
N LEU A 9 3.98 40.84 -8.48
CA LEU A 9 3.95 39.67 -9.36
C LEU A 9 5.25 39.63 -10.17
N GLY A 10 6.23 38.89 -9.64
CA GLY A 10 7.46 38.56 -10.34
C GLY A 10 7.18 37.79 -11.63
N ARG A 11 7.57 38.39 -12.76
CA ARG A 11 7.50 37.79 -14.09
C ARG A 11 8.44 36.59 -14.13
N ASN A 12 7.88 35.39 -14.17
CA ASN A 12 8.66 34.17 -14.36
C ASN A 12 9.07 34.08 -15.83
N VAL A 13 10.33 34.40 -16.11
CA VAL A 13 11.00 34.18 -17.40
C VAL A 13 11.02 32.70 -17.71
N GLY A 14 10.08 32.25 -18.54
CA GLY A 14 10.07 30.91 -19.11
C GLY A 14 11.27 30.73 -20.04
N CYS A 15 12.31 30.05 -19.56
CA CYS A 15 13.34 29.49 -20.43
C CYS A 15 12.72 28.34 -21.22
N ALA A 16 12.34 28.62 -22.47
CA ALA A 16 11.91 27.62 -23.43
C ALA A 16 13.05 26.63 -23.68
N ARG A 17 12.92 25.42 -23.15
CA ARG A 17 13.87 24.32 -23.36
C ARG A 17 13.71 23.81 -24.81
N PRO A 18 14.77 23.71 -25.61
CA PRO A 18 14.64 23.22 -26.97
C PRO A 18 14.21 21.75 -26.96
N VAL A 19 13.12 21.45 -27.67
CA VAL A 19 12.62 20.09 -27.88
C VAL A 19 13.66 19.35 -28.72
N ARG A 20 14.48 18.51 -28.09
CA ARG A 20 15.36 17.58 -28.81
C ARG A 20 14.46 16.65 -29.62
N ARG A 21 14.50 16.76 -30.96
CA ARG A 21 13.90 15.77 -31.88
C ARG A 21 14.46 14.40 -31.54
N ALA A 22 13.61 13.50 -31.04
CA ALA A 22 13.95 12.10 -30.86
C ALA A 22 14.16 11.46 -32.25
N ALA A 23 15.31 10.82 -32.45
CA ALA A 23 15.53 10.00 -33.63
C ALA A 23 14.51 8.84 -33.66
N PRO A 24 14.02 8.42 -34.85
CA PRO A 24 13.17 7.25 -34.94
C PRO A 24 13.98 6.03 -34.51
N PHE A 25 13.61 5.45 -33.37
CA PHE A 25 14.12 4.17 -32.91
C PHE A 25 13.79 3.14 -34.00
N THR A 26 14.78 2.69 -34.75
CA THR A 26 14.61 1.58 -35.68
C THR A 26 14.21 0.37 -34.84
N THR A 27 12.98 -0.08 -35.03
CA THR A 27 12.41 -1.22 -34.31
C THR A 27 13.01 -2.50 -34.86
N GLY A 28 14.25 -2.81 -34.47
CA GLY A 28 14.76 -4.17 -34.53
C GLY A 28 13.77 -5.08 -33.80
N ARG A 29 13.33 -6.15 -34.47
CA ARG A 29 12.33 -7.09 -33.97
C ARG A 29 12.83 -7.64 -32.62
N ARG A 30 12.28 -7.12 -31.51
CA ARG A 30 12.61 -7.57 -30.16
C ARG A 30 12.08 -8.99 -30.00
N THR A 31 12.94 -9.98 -30.23
CA THR A 31 12.65 -11.37 -29.86
C THR A 31 12.62 -11.45 -28.34
N VAL A 32 11.43 -11.60 -27.76
CA VAL A 32 11.28 -11.83 -26.32
C VAL A 32 11.47 -13.32 -26.08
N ALA A 33 12.61 -13.72 -25.53
CA ALA A 33 12.79 -15.09 -25.04
C ALA A 33 11.88 -15.30 -23.83
N ALA A 34 10.88 -16.18 -23.96
CA ALA A 34 10.05 -16.59 -22.84
C ALA A 34 10.89 -17.42 -21.86
N ARG A 35 11.07 -16.93 -20.63
CA ARG A 35 11.67 -17.71 -19.55
C ARG A 35 10.60 -18.60 -18.91
N ALA A 36 10.95 -19.84 -18.59
CA ALA A 36 10.11 -20.71 -17.78
C ALA A 36 9.67 -19.97 -16.51
N ALA A 37 8.35 -19.92 -16.28
CA ALA A 37 7.81 -19.43 -15.02
C ALA A 37 8.25 -20.40 -13.92
N THR A 38 8.86 -19.89 -12.87
CA THR A 38 9.39 -20.70 -11.76
C THR A 38 8.29 -21.26 -10.85
N THR A 39 7.03 -20.90 -11.11
CA THR A 39 5.90 -21.13 -10.23
C THR A 39 4.64 -21.32 -11.07
N ASP A 40 3.94 -22.42 -10.81
CA ASP A 40 2.76 -22.82 -11.56
C ASP A 40 1.55 -21.99 -11.15
N MET A 41 1.21 -20.98 -11.97
CA MET A 41 0.06 -20.11 -11.72
C MET A 41 -1.26 -20.87 -11.59
N GLY A 42 -1.40 -21.98 -12.31
CA GLY A 42 -2.57 -22.86 -12.22
C GLY A 42 -2.73 -23.52 -10.85
N ALA A 43 -1.62 -23.82 -10.15
CA ALA A 43 -1.65 -24.34 -8.79
C ALA A 43 -2.05 -23.24 -7.78
N LEU A 44 -1.55 -22.01 -7.97
CA LEU A 44 -1.84 -20.88 -7.08
C LEU A 44 -3.33 -20.49 -7.08
N ARG A 45 -4.00 -20.59 -8.23
CA ARG A 45 -5.43 -20.27 -8.37
C ARG A 45 -6.36 -21.22 -7.62
N LYS A 46 -5.93 -22.46 -7.36
CA LYS A 46 -6.74 -23.48 -6.66
C LYS A 46 -6.73 -23.33 -5.13
N LEU A 47 -5.82 -22.52 -4.58
CA LEU A 47 -5.68 -22.33 -3.13
C LEU A 47 -6.82 -21.49 -2.54
N SER A 48 -7.19 -21.71 -1.28
CA SER A 48 -8.16 -20.86 -0.58
C SER A 48 -7.55 -19.51 -0.17
N ASP A 49 -8.37 -18.50 0.11
CA ASP A 49 -7.87 -17.16 0.49
C ASP A 49 -7.04 -17.17 1.78
N ALA A 50 -7.42 -18.01 2.75
CA ALA A 50 -6.66 -18.19 3.99
C ALA A 50 -5.28 -18.83 3.73
N GLN A 51 -5.21 -19.80 2.80
CA GLN A 51 -3.96 -20.44 2.39
C GLN A 51 -3.06 -19.47 1.61
N LEU A 52 -3.64 -18.61 0.76
CA LEU A 52 -2.89 -17.56 0.07
C LEU A 52 -2.21 -16.62 1.08
N ASP A 53 -2.96 -16.16 2.09
CA ASP A 53 -2.42 -15.26 3.12
C ASP A 53 -1.36 -15.95 4.00
N ALA A 54 -1.51 -17.24 4.29
CA ALA A 54 -0.48 -18.03 4.98
C ALA A 54 0.81 -18.12 4.15
N GLN A 55 0.70 -18.52 2.87
CA GLN A 55 1.86 -18.64 1.98
C GLN A 55 2.57 -17.31 1.72
N VAL A 56 1.83 -16.18 1.69
CA VAL A 56 2.42 -14.84 1.61
C VAL A 56 3.29 -14.55 2.83
N LYS A 57 2.82 -14.90 4.04
CA LYS A 57 3.60 -14.71 5.28
C LYS A 57 4.83 -15.60 5.28
N GLU A 58 4.68 -16.88 4.96
CA GLU A 58 5.78 -17.85 4.87
C GLU A 58 6.84 -17.36 3.89
N SER A 59 6.46 -17.04 2.64
CA SER A 59 7.38 -16.57 1.61
C SER A 59 8.10 -15.26 2.01
N LYS A 60 7.43 -14.36 2.75
CA LYS A 60 8.07 -13.14 3.28
C LYS A 60 9.08 -13.45 4.39
N THR A 61 8.76 -14.39 5.29
CA THR A 61 9.70 -14.81 6.34
C THR A 61 10.92 -15.52 5.76
N GLU A 62 10.75 -16.33 4.71
CA GLU A 62 11.85 -16.94 3.96
C GLU A 62 12.78 -15.88 3.34
N ILE A 63 12.22 -14.84 2.72
CA ILE A 63 13.02 -13.73 2.18
C ILE A 63 13.87 -13.09 3.28
N ILE A 64 13.31 -12.82 4.45
CA ILE A 64 14.04 -12.21 5.56
C ILE A 64 15.16 -13.15 6.04
N LYS A 65 14.88 -14.45 6.20
CA LYS A 65 15.90 -15.45 6.57
C LYS A 65 17.05 -15.48 5.56
N LEU A 66 16.76 -15.43 4.26
CA LEU A 66 17.76 -15.39 3.21
C LEU A 66 18.54 -14.07 3.20
N GLU A 67 17.88 -12.94 3.46
CA GLU A 67 18.54 -11.63 3.57
C GLU A 67 19.45 -11.56 4.81
N MET A 68 19.08 -12.20 5.92
CA MET A 68 19.93 -12.36 7.10
C MET A 68 21.18 -13.19 6.79
N LYS A 69 21.03 -14.33 6.11
CA LYS A 69 22.18 -15.15 5.64
C LYS A 69 23.10 -14.37 4.71
N LYS A 70 22.52 -13.60 3.80
CA LYS A 70 23.27 -12.72 2.90
C LYS A 70 24.05 -11.65 3.68
N ALA A 71 23.44 -11.05 4.70
CA ALA A 71 24.07 -10.04 5.53
C ALA A 71 25.21 -10.60 6.37
N SER A 72 25.03 -11.80 6.95
CA SER A 72 26.08 -12.52 7.69
C SER A 72 27.14 -13.16 6.79
N ARG A 73 27.04 -12.98 5.46
CA ARG A 73 27.92 -13.60 4.43
C ARG A 73 27.96 -15.13 4.52
N GLN A 74 26.92 -15.75 5.06
CA GLN A 74 26.74 -17.19 5.01
C GLN A 74 26.40 -17.64 3.60
N GLU A 75 26.67 -18.91 3.29
CA GLU A 75 26.33 -19.49 2.00
C GLU A 75 24.80 -19.57 1.81
N PHE A 76 24.32 -19.09 0.67
CA PHE A 76 22.93 -19.20 0.25
C PHE A 76 22.84 -19.13 -1.27
N LYS A 77 21.74 -19.60 -1.86
CA LYS A 77 21.56 -19.52 -3.31
C LYS A 77 20.95 -18.16 -3.68
N PRO A 78 21.62 -17.33 -4.51
CA PRO A 78 21.17 -15.97 -4.79
C PRO A 78 19.85 -15.91 -5.56
N HIS A 79 19.50 -16.94 -6.33
CA HIS A 79 18.26 -16.99 -7.09
C HIS A 79 17.01 -17.21 -6.22
N GLU A 80 17.15 -17.82 -5.04
CA GLU A 80 16.03 -18.12 -4.14
C GLU A 80 15.31 -16.83 -3.73
N ILE A 81 16.05 -15.78 -3.36
CA ILE A 81 15.47 -14.46 -3.03
C ILE A 81 14.57 -13.95 -4.15
N LYS A 82 15.01 -14.09 -5.42
CA LYS A 82 14.24 -13.65 -6.58
C LYS A 82 13.01 -14.53 -6.81
N VAL A 83 13.12 -15.83 -6.59
CA VAL A 83 12.00 -16.78 -6.70
C VAL A 83 10.93 -16.47 -5.66
N HIS A 84 11.28 -16.31 -4.38
CA HIS A 84 10.32 -15.98 -3.32
C HIS A 84 9.67 -14.61 -3.55
N LYS A 85 10.42 -13.59 -4.00
CA LYS A 85 9.85 -12.27 -4.35
C LYS A 85 8.84 -12.36 -5.48
N LYS A 86 9.12 -13.17 -6.52
CA LYS A 86 8.16 -13.44 -7.61
C LYS A 86 6.92 -14.19 -7.12
N LYS A 87 7.10 -15.20 -6.27
CA LYS A 87 6.01 -15.97 -5.66
C LYS A 87 5.07 -15.07 -4.87
N VAL A 88 5.60 -14.17 -4.03
CA VAL A 88 4.79 -13.18 -3.29
C VAL A 88 4.00 -12.29 -4.25
N ALA A 89 4.61 -11.80 -5.33
CA ALA A 89 3.91 -10.98 -6.31
C ALA A 89 2.73 -11.74 -6.94
N GLN A 90 2.93 -12.99 -7.35
CA GLN A 90 1.88 -13.82 -7.94
C GLN A 90 0.74 -14.17 -6.97
N LEU A 91 1.07 -14.47 -5.70
CA LEU A 91 0.04 -14.71 -4.68
C LEU A 91 -0.84 -13.46 -4.48
N LEU A 92 -0.23 -12.28 -4.46
CA LEU A 92 -0.95 -11.01 -4.35
C LEU A 92 -1.76 -10.67 -5.61
N THR A 93 -1.30 -11.04 -6.81
CA THR A 93 -2.10 -10.85 -8.03
C THR A 93 -3.34 -11.73 -8.01
N VAL A 94 -3.24 -13.01 -7.62
CA VAL A 94 -4.40 -13.91 -7.53
C VAL A 94 -5.40 -13.38 -6.50
N LYS A 95 -4.93 -12.92 -5.34
CA LYS A 95 -5.82 -12.28 -4.34
C LYS A 95 -6.53 -11.05 -4.91
N ARG A 96 -5.81 -10.22 -5.67
CA ARG A 96 -6.40 -9.03 -6.29
C ARG A 96 -7.36 -9.36 -7.43
N GLU A 97 -7.11 -10.42 -8.21
CA GLU A 97 -8.04 -10.93 -9.23
C GLU A 97 -9.40 -11.27 -8.58
N ARG A 98 -9.38 -11.99 -7.45
CA ARG A 98 -10.60 -12.34 -6.68
C ARG A 98 -11.35 -11.11 -6.15
N GLU A 99 -10.64 -10.12 -5.62
CA GLU A 99 -11.26 -8.87 -5.18
C GLU A 99 -11.94 -8.11 -6.34
N ILE A 100 -11.37 -8.20 -7.54
CA ILE A 100 -11.94 -7.56 -8.74
C ILE A 100 -13.19 -8.31 -9.19
N GLU A 101 -13.19 -9.65 -9.15
CA GLU A 101 -14.37 -10.48 -9.42
C GLU A 101 -15.52 -10.19 -8.44
N GLN A 102 -15.20 -9.90 -7.18
CA GLN A 102 -16.16 -9.46 -6.16
C GLN A 102 -16.67 -8.01 -6.37
N GLY A 103 -16.16 -7.29 -7.37
CA GLY A 103 -16.56 -5.93 -7.69
C GLY A 103 -15.94 -4.84 -6.80
N VAL A 104 -14.92 -5.16 -6.00
CA VAL A 104 -14.31 -4.20 -5.07
C VAL A 104 -13.42 -3.21 -5.82
N SER A 105 -13.76 -1.92 -5.73
CA SER A 105 -12.97 -0.88 -6.36
C SER A 105 -11.57 -0.78 -5.72
N LYS A 106 -10.59 -0.29 -6.49
CA LYS A 106 -9.21 -0.10 -6.01
C LYS A 106 -9.12 0.80 -4.78
N ARG A 107 -10.04 1.78 -4.65
CA ARG A 107 -10.08 2.70 -3.51
C ARG A 107 -10.61 2.01 -2.25
N GLU A 108 -11.66 1.21 -2.40
CA GLU A 108 -12.28 0.49 -1.28
C GLU A 108 -11.33 -0.57 -0.73
N SER A 109 -10.68 -1.35 -1.59
CA SER A 109 -9.67 -2.34 -1.17
C SER A 109 -8.56 -1.68 -0.33
N ARG A 110 -7.97 -0.57 -0.80
CA ARG A 110 -6.94 0.18 -0.04
C ARG A 110 -7.46 0.78 1.27
N ARG A 111 -8.72 1.25 1.30
CA ARG A 111 -9.35 1.78 2.53
C ARG A 111 -9.58 0.65 3.53
N ALA A 112 -10.07 -0.49 3.07
CA ALA A 112 -10.29 -1.68 3.87
C ALA A 112 -8.97 -2.20 4.48
N GLU A 113 -7.89 -2.28 3.69
CA GLU A 113 -6.56 -2.66 4.20
C GLU A 113 -6.08 -1.72 5.32
N LYS A 114 -6.21 -0.40 5.13
CA LYS A 114 -5.83 0.59 6.14
C LYS A 114 -6.69 0.49 7.40
N ASN A 115 -8.00 0.39 7.23
CA ASN A 115 -8.93 0.26 8.37
C ASN A 115 -8.67 -1.04 9.14
N ALA A 116 -8.48 -2.16 8.45
CA ALA A 116 -8.15 -3.44 9.08
C ALA A 116 -6.83 -3.37 9.86
N ALA A 117 -5.82 -2.64 9.36
CA ALA A 117 -4.58 -2.41 10.11
C ALA A 117 -4.81 -1.56 11.37
N LEU A 118 -5.60 -0.49 11.26
CA LEU A 118 -5.97 0.36 12.40
C LEU A 118 -6.79 -0.43 13.44
N ASP A 119 -7.70 -1.29 13.01
CA ASP A 119 -8.54 -2.09 13.90
C ASP A 119 -7.74 -3.16 14.63
N LYS A 120 -6.76 -3.79 13.96
CA LYS A 120 -5.77 -4.67 14.62
C LYS A 120 -4.99 -3.91 15.69
N TYR A 121 -4.49 -2.72 15.36
CA TYR A 121 -3.76 -1.88 16.32
C TYR A 121 -4.63 -1.48 17.53
N LYS A 122 -5.87 -1.06 17.31
CA LYS A 122 -6.81 -0.75 18.40
C LYS A 122 -7.11 -1.97 19.27
N LYS A 123 -7.32 -3.14 18.66
CA LYS A 123 -7.54 -4.40 19.40
C LYS A 123 -6.32 -4.76 20.25
N GLN A 124 -5.10 -4.58 19.73
CA GLN A 124 -3.87 -4.79 20.51
C GLN A 124 -3.79 -3.84 21.71
N LEU A 125 -4.13 -2.57 21.55
CA LEU A 125 -4.15 -1.61 22.67
C LEU A 125 -5.22 -1.97 23.70
N GLN A 126 -6.40 -2.41 23.25
CA GLN A 126 -7.45 -2.92 24.14
C GLN A 126 -6.99 -4.16 24.92
N GLN A 127 -6.32 -5.11 24.25
CA GLN A 127 -5.74 -6.30 24.89
C GLN A 127 -4.65 -5.94 25.91
N ALA A 128 -3.84 -4.92 25.62
CA ALA A 128 -2.86 -4.36 26.54
C ALA A 128 -3.47 -3.47 27.63
N ASN A 129 -4.81 -3.31 27.65
CA ASN A 129 -5.56 -2.42 28.54
C ASN A 129 -5.09 -0.95 28.49
N ILE A 130 -4.58 -0.52 27.35
CA ILE A 130 -4.14 0.86 27.11
C ILE A 130 -5.31 1.64 26.51
N VAL A 131 -5.84 2.59 27.27
CA VAL A 131 -6.89 3.49 26.79
C VAL A 131 -6.25 4.69 26.09
N ILE A 132 -6.50 4.86 24.80
CA ILE A 132 -6.09 6.07 24.07
C ILE A 132 -6.92 7.25 24.59
N GLN A 133 -6.36 8.03 25.51
CA GLN A 133 -6.95 9.29 25.91
C GLN A 133 -6.65 10.34 24.84
N ARG A 134 -7.67 10.74 24.08
CA ARG A 134 -7.56 11.91 23.20
C ARG A 134 -7.48 13.16 24.09
N PRO A 135 -6.50 14.06 23.90
CA PRO A 135 -6.47 15.31 24.65
C PRO A 135 -7.80 16.05 24.47
N LYS A 136 -8.32 16.60 25.57
CA LYS A 136 -9.68 17.16 25.66
C LYS A 136 -9.79 18.43 24.81
N SER A 137 -10.13 18.29 23.54
CA SER A 137 -10.38 19.42 22.64
C SER A 137 -11.68 20.16 23.02
N THR A 138 -11.61 21.49 23.10
CA THR A 138 -12.75 22.39 23.32
C THR A 138 -13.88 22.16 22.30
N LYS A 139 -13.53 21.90 21.03
CA LYS A 139 -14.46 21.61 19.93
C LYS A 139 -15.27 20.32 20.15
N LEU A 140 -14.61 19.23 20.56
CA LEU A 140 -15.29 17.97 20.87
C LEU A 140 -16.20 18.09 22.10
N ARG A 141 -15.79 18.91 23.08
CA ARG A 141 -16.60 19.20 24.26
C ARG A 141 -17.84 20.01 23.92
N TRP A 142 -17.72 20.99 23.02
CA TRP A 142 -18.82 21.79 22.51
C TRP A 142 -19.81 20.94 21.70
N GLN A 143 -19.32 20.10 20.77
CA GLN A 143 -20.17 19.17 20.00
C GLN A 143 -20.94 18.19 20.88
N LYS A 144 -20.33 17.65 21.94
CA LYS A 144 -21.03 16.80 22.92
C LYS A 144 -22.16 17.54 23.65
N ARG A 145 -21.96 18.82 23.96
CA ARG A 145 -22.99 19.66 24.62
C ARG A 145 -24.15 19.95 23.67
N GLU A 146 -23.88 20.22 22.41
CA GLU A 146 -24.94 20.42 21.41
C GLU A 146 -25.73 19.14 21.15
N ALA A 147 -25.06 18.00 20.97
CA ALA A 147 -25.72 16.71 20.81
C ALA A 147 -26.61 16.35 22.02
N ALA A 148 -26.14 16.65 23.24
CA ALA A 148 -26.94 16.43 24.46
C ALA A 148 -28.14 17.38 24.56
N ARG A 149 -28.04 18.62 24.06
CA ARG A 149 -29.15 19.57 23.97
C ARG A 149 -30.19 19.14 22.93
N ALA A 150 -29.73 18.70 21.75
CA ALA A 150 -30.61 18.17 20.70
C ALA A 150 -31.39 16.93 21.18
N ALA A 151 -30.71 15.98 21.83
CA ALA A 151 -31.35 14.78 22.40
C ALA A 151 -32.29 15.08 23.59
N ALA A 152 -32.23 16.27 24.18
CA ALA A 152 -33.13 16.72 25.25
C ALA A 152 -34.33 17.51 24.70
N SER A 153 -34.21 18.13 23.52
CA SER A 153 -35.33 18.78 22.82
C SER A 153 -36.19 17.81 22.00
N GLU A 154 -35.65 16.64 21.67
CA GLU A 154 -36.37 15.56 20.99
C GLU A 154 -37.13 14.62 21.95
N LYS A 155 -37.01 14.84 23.27
CA LYS A 155 -37.77 14.14 24.32
C LYS A 155 -38.86 15.04 24.87
#